data_AF-A0A7X5IDF9-F1
#
_entry.id   AF-A0A7X5IDF9-F1
#
_cell.length_a   1.000
_cell.length_b   1.000
_cell.length_c   1.000
_cell.angle_alpha   90.00
_cell.angle_beta   90.00
_cell.angle_gamma   90.00
#
_symmetry.space_group_name_H-M   'P 1'
#
loop_
_entity.id
_entity.type
_entity.pdbx_description
1 polymer ?
#
loop_
_entity_poly.entity_id
_entity_poly.type
_entity_poly.pdbx_seq_one_letter_code
_entity_poly.pdbx_strand_id
1 'polypeptide(L)'
;IIALIPSREAIDVSRWLATFPNIQVVSRDGASTYSSAATDSHPEAVQVSDRFHLIKGLSEAINKYIIREFPARVEIPLAEAISDEMAALYNTANRPLRIRFAHKKRK
;
A
#
# COMPACT_ATOMS: atom_id res chain seq x y z
N ILE A 1 -9.15 -23.53 10.20
CA ILE A 1 -8.61 -24.60 9.32
C ILE A 1 -7.90 -23.90 8.18
N ILE A 2 -6.69 -24.32 7.82
CA ILE A 2 -6.03 -23.88 6.58
C ILE A 2 -5.98 -25.11 5.68
N ALA A 3 -6.50 -24.99 4.46
CA ALA A 3 -6.55 -26.07 3.48
C ALA A 3 -5.93 -25.60 2.16
N LEU A 4 -5.21 -26.50 1.49
CA LEU A 4 -4.73 -26.29 0.14
C LEU A 4 -5.61 -27.08 -0.82
N ILE A 5 -6.28 -26.38 -1.72
CA ILE A 5 -7.07 -27.00 -2.78
C ILE A 5 -6.16 -27.10 -4.02
N PRO A 6 -6.03 -28.27 -4.66
CA PRO A 6 -5.11 -28.46 -5.80
C PRO A 6 -5.61 -27.82 -7.11
N SER A 7 -6.65 -27.00 -7.04
CA SER A 7 -7.30 -26.35 -8.17
C SER A 7 -7.82 -24.97 -7.76
N ARG A 8 -7.91 -24.07 -8.74
CA ARG A 8 -8.55 -22.76 -8.58
C ARG A 8 -9.86 -22.66 -9.36
N GLU A 9 -10.30 -23.74 -10.01
CA GLU A 9 -11.50 -23.75 -10.83
C GLU A 9 -12.76 -23.65 -9.96
N ALA A 10 -13.76 -22.91 -10.43
CA ALA A 10 -14.97 -22.61 -9.65
C ALA A 10 -15.68 -23.89 -9.17
N ILE A 11 -15.75 -24.91 -10.02
CA ILE A 11 -16.40 -26.19 -9.73
C ILE A 11 -15.71 -26.91 -8.57
N ASP A 12 -14.37 -26.95 -8.57
CA ASP A 12 -13.61 -27.66 -7.55
C ASP A 12 -13.68 -26.92 -6.20
N VAL A 13 -13.59 -25.60 -6.24
CA VAL A 13 -13.74 -24.77 -5.04
C VAL A 13 -15.16 -24.87 -4.47
N SER A 14 -16.19 -24.86 -5.33
CA SER A 14 -17.59 -25.02 -4.92
C SER A 14 -17.83 -26.34 -4.20
N ARG A 15 -17.35 -27.45 -4.78
CA ARG A 15 -17.44 -28.78 -4.14
C ARG A 15 -16.74 -28.81 -2.79
N TRP A 16 -15.58 -28.19 -2.67
CA TRP A 16 -14.86 -28.11 -1.41
C TRP A 16 -15.62 -27.28 -0.37
N LEU A 17 -16.12 -26.10 -0.76
CA LEU A 17 -16.93 -25.25 0.12
C LEU A 17 -18.16 -26.00 0.61
N ALA A 18 -18.86 -26.72 -0.26
CA ALA A 18 -20.07 -27.49 0.07
C ALA A 18 -19.87 -28.56 1.16
N THR A 19 -18.62 -28.92 1.49
CA THR A 19 -18.32 -29.79 2.64
C THR A 19 -18.52 -29.11 4.00
N PHE A 20 -18.75 -27.79 4.03
CA PHE A 20 -18.95 -26.97 5.22
C PHE A 20 -20.36 -26.33 5.21
N PRO A 21 -21.42 -27.09 5.51
CA PRO A 21 -22.82 -26.63 5.31
C PRO A 21 -23.24 -25.45 6.19
N ASN A 22 -22.44 -25.10 7.20
CA ASN A 22 -22.70 -24.03 8.16
C ASN A 22 -22.08 -22.68 7.77
N ILE A 23 -21.51 -22.55 6.57
CA ILE A 23 -20.99 -21.27 6.08
C ILE A 23 -22.14 -20.29 5.87
N GLN A 24 -22.03 -19.12 6.49
CA GLN A 24 -22.99 -18.01 6.36
C GLN A 24 -22.38 -16.76 5.73
N VAL A 25 -21.06 -16.62 5.79
CA VAL A 25 -20.33 -15.46 5.26
C VAL A 25 -19.05 -15.95 4.59
N VAL A 26 -18.78 -15.43 3.39
CA VAL A 26 -17.55 -15.72 2.63
C VAL A 26 -16.81 -14.41 2.38
N SER A 27 -15.66 -14.24 3.04
CA SER A 27 -14.68 -13.20 2.69
C SER A 27 -13.82 -13.70 1.55
N ARG A 28 -13.79 -12.98 0.43
CA ARG A 28 -13.05 -13.39 -0.77
C ARG A 28 -12.35 -12.22 -1.43
N ASP A 29 -11.40 -12.55 -2.30
CA ASP A 29 -10.85 -11.58 -3.24
C ASP A 29 -11.89 -11.19 -4.31
N GLY A 30 -11.50 -10.25 -5.19
CA GLY A 30 -12.36 -9.74 -6.25
C GLY A 30 -12.55 -10.68 -7.45
N ALA A 31 -11.97 -11.88 -7.47
CA ALA A 31 -12.05 -12.78 -8.62
C ALA A 31 -13.45 -13.39 -8.76
N SER A 32 -13.95 -13.42 -10.00
CA SER A 32 -15.26 -13.98 -10.34
C SER A 32 -15.36 -15.47 -9.98
N THR A 33 -14.27 -16.22 -10.12
CA THR A 33 -14.22 -17.66 -9.84
C THR A 33 -14.65 -18.01 -8.42
N TYR A 34 -14.19 -17.26 -7.42
CA TYR A 34 -14.59 -17.48 -6.03
C TYR A 34 -15.98 -16.95 -5.73
N SER A 35 -16.43 -15.91 -6.43
CA SER A 35 -17.81 -15.44 -6.34
C SER A 35 -18.79 -16.51 -6.82
N SER A 36 -18.52 -17.11 -8.00
CA SER A 36 -19.32 -18.19 -8.55
C SER A 36 -19.29 -19.42 -7.65
N ALA A 37 -18.11 -19.84 -7.19
CA ALA A 37 -18.00 -20.99 -6.29
C ALA A 37 -18.75 -20.81 -4.96
N ALA A 38 -18.71 -19.60 -4.39
CA ALA A 38 -19.47 -19.27 -3.18
C ALA A 38 -20.98 -19.30 -3.44
N THR A 39 -21.45 -18.71 -4.54
CA THR A 39 -22.86 -18.73 -4.93
C THR A 39 -23.36 -20.16 -5.20
N ASP A 40 -22.57 -20.98 -5.88
CA ASP A 40 -22.95 -22.36 -6.24
C ASP A 40 -23.01 -23.28 -5.02
N SER A 41 -22.12 -23.08 -4.04
CA SER A 41 -22.05 -23.92 -2.84
C SER A 41 -22.97 -23.45 -1.71
N HIS A 42 -23.10 -22.13 -1.53
CA HIS A 42 -23.87 -21.49 -0.48
C HIS A 42 -24.59 -20.23 -1.03
N PRO A 43 -25.72 -20.40 -1.73
CA PRO A 43 -26.45 -19.29 -2.34
C PRO A 43 -26.87 -18.21 -1.34
N GLU A 44 -27.15 -18.61 -0.09
CA GLU A 44 -27.59 -17.74 0.99
C GLU A 44 -26.43 -17.11 1.79
N ALA A 45 -25.18 -17.48 1.51
CA ALA A 45 -24.04 -16.91 2.22
C ALA A 45 -23.76 -15.48 1.76
N VAL A 46 -23.57 -14.58 2.73
CA VAL A 46 -23.19 -13.20 2.46
C VAL A 46 -21.75 -13.15 1.97
N GLN A 47 -21.54 -12.65 0.77
CA GLN A 47 -20.19 -12.46 0.23
C GLN A 47 -19.67 -11.07 0.54
N VAL A 48 -18.48 -10.99 1.14
CA VAL A 48 -17.82 -9.73 1.49
C VAL A 48 -16.44 -9.65 0.82
N SER A 49 -16.05 -8.45 0.43
CA SER A 49 -14.70 -8.21 -0.08
C SER A 49 -13.69 -8.27 1.06
N ASP A 50 -12.63 -9.03 0.84
CA ASP A 50 -11.51 -9.10 1.77
C ASP A 50 -10.79 -7.73 1.87
N ARG A 51 -10.61 -7.26 3.10
CA ARG A 51 -9.99 -5.96 3.41
C ARG A 51 -8.55 -5.84 2.91
N PHE A 52 -7.79 -6.92 2.91
CA PHE A 52 -6.42 -6.91 2.40
C PHE A 52 -6.40 -6.48 0.94
N HIS A 53 -7.29 -7.03 0.12
CA HIS A 53 -7.36 -6.71 -1.31
C HIS A 53 -7.83 -5.27 -1.55
N LEU A 54 -8.74 -4.74 -0.72
CA LEU A 54 -9.15 -3.33 -0.80
C LEU A 54 -7.98 -2.38 -0.52
N ILE A 55 -7.24 -2.60 0.57
CA ILE A 55 -6.11 -1.75 0.95
C ILE A 55 -4.97 -1.87 -0.07
N LYS A 56 -4.66 -3.11 -0.51
CA LYS A 56 -3.64 -3.36 -1.53
C LYS A 56 -4.00 -2.64 -2.83
N GLY A 57 -5.22 -2.83 -3.34
CA GLY A 57 -5.67 -2.22 -4.59
C GLY A 57 -5.65 -0.69 -4.54
N LEU A 58 -6.10 -0.11 -3.42
CA LEU A 58 -6.03 1.33 -3.19
C LEU A 58 -4.58 1.84 -3.20
N SER A 59 -3.69 1.16 -2.47
CA SER A 59 -2.27 1.54 -2.40
C SER A 59 -1.60 1.50 -3.76
N GLU A 60 -1.87 0.46 -4.56
CA GLU A 60 -1.36 0.33 -5.92
C GLU A 60 -1.89 1.42 -6.86
N ALA A 61 -3.17 1.77 -6.73
CA ALA A 61 -3.79 2.84 -7.52
C ALA A 61 -3.19 4.22 -7.16
N ILE A 62 -3.05 4.51 -5.87
CA ILE A 62 -2.40 5.74 -5.39
C ILE A 62 -0.97 5.81 -5.89
N ASN A 63 -0.20 4.73 -5.77
CA ASN A 63 1.20 4.71 -6.22
C ASN A 63 1.31 5.02 -7.73
N LYS A 64 0.47 4.38 -8.56
CA LYS A 64 0.42 4.66 -10.00
C LYS A 64 0.04 6.10 -10.30
N TYR A 65 -0.92 6.65 -9.55
CA TYR A 65 -1.35 8.04 -9.69
C TYR A 65 -0.20 9.00 -9.35
N ILE A 66 0.45 8.83 -8.20
CA ILE A 66 1.55 9.70 -7.78
C ILE A 66 2.70 9.68 -8.80
N ILE A 67 3.12 8.50 -9.26
CA ILE A 67 4.19 8.37 -10.26
C ILE A 67 3.84 9.04 -11.59
N ARG A 68 2.55 9.03 -11.96
CA ARG A 68 2.07 9.64 -13.21
C ARG A 68 1.97 11.17 -13.12
N GLU A 69 1.44 11.68 -12.02
CA GLU A 69 1.13 13.12 -11.89
C GLU A 69 2.33 13.95 -11.42
N PHE A 70 3.22 13.38 -10.61
CA PHE A 70 4.33 14.12 -10.01
C PHE A 70 5.66 13.78 -10.69
N PRO A 71 6.52 14.78 -10.95
CA PRO A 71 7.87 14.54 -11.43
C PRO A 71 8.68 13.79 -10.36
N ALA A 72 9.65 12.99 -10.80
CA ALA A 72 10.56 12.27 -9.90
C ALA A 72 11.32 13.19 -8.93
N ARG A 73 11.43 14.48 -9.27
CA ARG A 73 12.01 15.52 -8.42
C ARG A 73 11.01 16.66 -8.29
N VAL A 74 10.58 16.91 -7.06
CA VAL A 74 9.78 18.08 -6.69
C VAL A 74 10.71 19.08 -6.04
N GLU A 75 10.89 20.25 -6.65
CA GLU A 75 11.59 21.35 -6.00
C GLU A 75 10.64 21.98 -4.99
N ILE A 76 11.04 21.98 -3.72
CA ILE A 76 10.32 22.71 -2.68
C ILE A 76 10.89 24.13 -2.69
N PRO A 77 10.13 25.14 -3.14
CA PRO A 77 10.62 26.50 -3.15
C PRO A 77 10.95 26.92 -1.74
N LEU A 78 12.11 27.55 -1.58
CA LEU A 78 12.54 28.06 -0.30
C LEU A 78 11.69 29.29 0.03
N ALA A 79 11.05 29.29 1.20
CA ALA A 79 10.19 30.38 1.63
C ALA A 79 10.95 31.72 1.78
N GLU A 80 12.27 31.64 2.05
CA GLU A 80 13.19 32.76 2.16
C GLU A 80 14.51 32.39 1.50
N ALA A 81 15.23 33.34 0.89
CA ALA A 81 16.52 33.03 0.27
C ALA A 81 17.52 32.44 1.29
N ILE A 82 18.30 31.44 0.88
CA ILE A 82 19.42 30.94 1.70
C ILE A 82 20.38 32.11 1.90
N SER A 83 20.57 32.56 3.14
CA SER A 83 21.61 33.56 3.43
C SER A 83 22.98 33.00 3.06
N ASP A 84 23.93 33.86 2.66
CA ASP A 84 25.30 33.43 2.34
C ASP A 84 25.93 32.61 3.49
N GLU A 85 25.54 32.91 4.72
CA GLU A 85 25.95 32.18 5.92
C GLU A 85 25.38 30.75 5.96
N MET A 86 24.11 30.56 5.60
CA MET A 86 23.46 29.24 5.54
C MET A 86 23.97 28.41 4.35
N ALA A 87 24.25 29.05 3.20
CA ALA A 87 24.84 28.39 2.03
C ALA A 87 26.24 27.83 2.34
N ALA A 88 27.05 28.57 3.11
CA ALA A 88 28.36 28.12 3.56
C ALA A 88 28.30 26.91 4.53
N LEU A 89 27.19 26.72 5.25
CA LEU A 89 26.98 25.59 6.17
C LEU A 89 26.54 24.31 5.46
N TYR A 90 25.73 24.43 4.39
CA TYR A 90 25.32 23.29 3.57
C TYR A 90 26.46 22.70 2.74
N ASN A 91 27.53 23.48 2.50
CA ASN A 91 28.74 22.95 1.91
C ASN A 91 29.50 22.05 2.90
N THR A 92 29.41 20.74 2.70
CA THR A 92 30.05 19.73 3.56
C THR A 92 31.58 19.75 3.49
N ALA A 93 32.17 20.38 2.48
CA ALA A 93 33.62 20.61 2.38
C ALA A 93 34.12 21.69 3.37
N ASN A 94 33.23 22.54 3.89
CA ASN A 94 33.58 23.70 4.73
C ASN A 94 33.48 23.42 6.24
N ARG A 95 34.11 22.33 6.70
CA ARG A 95 34.14 21.92 8.13
C ARG A 95 34.54 23.06 9.11
N PRO A 96 35.55 23.91 8.82
CA PRO A 96 35.94 24.98 9.76
C PRO A 96 34.88 26.07 9.94
N LEU A 97 34.08 26.36 8.92
CA LEU A 97 33.00 27.35 8.99
C LEU A 97 31.82 26.82 9.81
N ARG A 98 31.48 25.53 9.65
CA ARG A 98 30.46 24.84 10.45
C ARG A 98 30.78 24.82 11.94
N ILE A 99 32.04 24.58 12.30
CA ILE A 99 32.49 24.59 13.70
C ILE A 99 32.36 26.01 14.29
N ARG A 100 32.81 27.05 13.59
CA ARG A 100 32.72 28.44 14.07
C ARG A 100 31.28 28.89 14.28
N PHE A 101 30.37 28.54 13.37
CA PHE A 101 28.95 28.86 13.48
C PHE A 101 28.31 28.20 14.73
N ALA A 102 28.59 26.91 14.96
CA ALA A 102 28.10 26.21 16.15
C ALA A 102 28.55 26.85 17.47
N HIS A 103 29.76 27.41 17.51
CA HIS A 103 30.28 28.14 18.67
C HIS A 103 29.63 29.53 18.82
N LYS A 104 29.36 30.23 17.70
CA LYS A 104 28.75 31.57 17.72
C LYS A 104 27.28 31.55 18.17
N LYS A 105 26.55 30.48 17.86
CA LYS A 105 25.13 30.30 18.27
C LYS A 105 24.94 29.86 19.74
N ARG A 106 26.03 29.50 20.43
CA ARG A 106 26.04 29.07 21.84
C ARG A 106 26.42 30.18 22.83
N LYS A 107 26.71 31.38 22.35
CA LYS A 107 26.83 32.60 23.15
C LYS A 107 25.55 33.42 23.00
#